data_AF-A0A7K3XCY0-F1
#
_entry.id   AF-A0A7K3XCY0-F1
#
_cell.length_a   1.000
_cell.length_b   1.000
_cell.length_c   1.000
_cell.angle_alpha   90.00
_cell.angle_beta   90.00
_cell.angle_gamma   90.00
#
_symmetry.space_group_name_H-M   'P 1'
#
loop_
_entity.id
_entity.type
_entity.pdbx_description
1 polymer ?
#
loop_
_entity_poly.entity_id
_entity_poly.type
_entity_poly.pdbx_seq_one_letter_code
_entity_poly.pdbx_strand_id
1 'polypeptide(L)'
;MSVQNYLLNIPDSTDKRIVIVGGGFGGLKLALKLHKKKFQIVLLDKNNYHLFQPLLYQVAMSALEPSAISFPLRKVFQKTGIHYRMARLEAIDSENNEVGTDIGQLKYDYLVLATGAKTNFFNQEKIEKFTLQMKSAPDALYIRNQTLQNFEKALNKSHNKDVKSYLNVAIIGGGPTGVELAGAMAEMKRYVLPKDYPELDMSNMKIMLYEASPRLLAGMSETSSRVANEYLQKLGVEVHTNTAVKDYDGRTLTLPDGVTVDVKTVIWAAGITSARVEGIAETSYGRNNRLLVNAFNQIEGYQNIFALGDNSMMIDASHPNGHPQVAQVALQQAHSLANNIIRLNRNKPLKPFHYTDKGSMATVGRHLAVADLPFAKFKGYFAWLLWSVVHLFSIVGVKNKLFVLLNWSWKYITYDQSLRLLVKHKSKN
;
A
#
# COMPACT_ATOMS: atom_id res chain seq x y z
N MET A 1 1.12 38.42 -16.31
CA MET A 1 1.82 37.32 -17.02
C MET A 1 2.73 36.66 -16.00
N SER A 2 2.30 35.56 -15.38
CA SER A 2 3.21 34.79 -14.52
C SER A 2 4.28 34.19 -15.42
N VAL A 3 5.54 34.32 -15.04
CA VAL A 3 6.63 33.58 -15.69
C VAL A 3 6.29 32.11 -15.52
N GLN A 4 5.99 31.40 -16.62
CA GLN A 4 5.81 29.94 -16.58
C GLN A 4 7.13 29.34 -16.11
N ASN A 5 7.17 28.91 -14.85
CA ASN A 5 8.31 28.22 -14.29
C ASN A 5 8.32 26.79 -14.83
N TYR A 6 8.97 26.59 -15.98
CA TYR A 6 9.23 25.26 -16.51
C TYR A 6 10.23 24.50 -15.61
N LEU A 7 10.07 23.17 -15.56
CA LEU A 7 10.96 22.26 -14.87
C LEU A 7 12.37 22.31 -15.46
N LEU A 8 13.28 22.99 -14.76
CA LEU A 8 14.65 23.23 -15.21
C LEU A 8 15.50 21.94 -15.22
N ASN A 9 16.58 21.97 -16.00
CA ASN A 9 17.62 20.92 -16.10
C ASN A 9 17.10 19.54 -16.57
N ILE A 10 16.01 19.52 -17.32
CA ILE A 10 15.65 18.39 -18.19
C ILE A 10 16.03 18.85 -19.60
N PRO A 11 17.01 18.22 -20.26
CA PRO A 11 17.44 18.67 -21.58
C PRO A 11 16.31 18.52 -22.57
N ASP A 12 16.26 19.39 -23.58
CA ASP A 12 15.41 19.15 -24.73
C ASP A 12 15.89 17.91 -25.48
N SER A 13 14.95 17.22 -26.12
CA SER A 13 15.17 15.95 -26.78
C SER A 13 14.32 15.88 -28.03
N THR A 14 14.88 15.31 -29.09
CA THR A 14 14.15 14.98 -30.32
C THR A 14 13.30 13.72 -30.17
N ASP A 15 13.62 12.87 -29.18
CA ASP A 15 12.78 11.73 -28.81
C ASP A 15 11.53 12.20 -28.09
N LYS A 16 10.38 11.56 -28.39
CA LYS A 16 9.12 11.83 -27.69
C LYS A 16 9.27 11.69 -26.18
N ARG A 17 8.69 12.63 -25.44
CA ARG A 17 8.73 12.69 -23.98
C ARG A 17 7.56 11.96 -23.36
N ILE A 18 7.89 11.02 -22.47
CA ILE A 18 6.93 10.29 -21.65
C ILE A 18 7.08 10.78 -20.22
N VAL A 19 6.03 11.42 -19.70
CA VAL A 19 5.94 11.81 -18.29
C VAL A 19 5.17 10.73 -17.54
N ILE A 20 5.78 10.17 -16.51
CA ILE A 20 5.18 9.15 -15.64
C ILE A 20 5.03 9.75 -14.25
N VAL A 21 3.80 9.86 -13.75
CA VAL A 21 3.53 10.34 -12.39
C VAL A 21 3.29 9.13 -11.48
N GLY A 22 4.23 8.88 -10.57
CA GLY A 22 4.21 7.79 -9.60
C GLY A 22 5.29 6.72 -9.86
N GLY A 23 6.20 6.56 -8.91
CA GLY A 23 7.27 5.56 -8.81
C GLY A 23 6.86 4.29 -8.05
N GLY A 24 5.55 4.00 -7.98
CA GLY A 24 5.01 2.74 -7.45
C GLY A 24 5.28 1.54 -8.38
N PHE A 25 4.61 0.40 -8.12
CA PHE A 25 4.81 -0.83 -8.91
C PHE A 25 4.65 -0.62 -10.42
N GLY A 26 3.58 0.06 -10.81
CA GLY A 26 3.24 0.28 -12.22
C GLY A 26 4.21 1.24 -12.92
N GLY A 27 4.34 2.47 -12.40
CA GLY A 27 5.16 3.50 -13.05
C GLY A 27 6.66 3.16 -13.07
N LEU A 28 7.20 2.54 -12.00
CA LEU A 28 8.58 2.02 -12.01
C LEU A 28 8.77 0.96 -13.10
N LYS A 29 7.86 -0.02 -13.18
CA LYS A 29 7.94 -1.09 -14.17
C LYS A 29 7.84 -0.54 -15.59
N LEU A 30 6.97 0.43 -15.82
CA LEU A 30 6.79 1.09 -17.10
C LEU A 30 8.05 1.83 -17.54
N ALA A 31 8.60 2.68 -16.68
CA ALA A 31 9.81 3.46 -16.94
C ALA A 31 10.99 2.54 -17.31
N LEU A 32 11.23 1.50 -16.50
CA LEU A 32 12.30 0.53 -16.76
C LEU A 32 12.09 -0.28 -18.03
N LYS A 33 10.85 -0.47 -18.50
CA LYS A 33 10.59 -1.19 -19.75
C LYS A 33 10.79 -0.31 -20.98
N LEU A 34 10.57 1.00 -20.86
CA LEU A 34 10.66 1.96 -21.95
C LEU A 34 12.05 2.58 -22.14
N HIS A 35 12.93 2.57 -21.13
CA HIS A 35 14.19 3.34 -21.15
C HIS A 35 15.15 3.07 -22.33
N LYS A 36 15.02 1.92 -23.02
CA LYS A 36 15.84 1.57 -24.19
C LYS A 36 15.10 1.74 -25.53
N LYS A 37 14.01 2.52 -25.58
CA LYS A 37 13.05 2.51 -26.71
C LYS A 37 12.92 3.85 -27.47
N LYS A 38 13.96 4.71 -27.44
CA LYS A 38 13.98 6.04 -28.08
C LYS A 38 12.85 6.95 -27.59
N PHE A 39 12.84 7.16 -26.27
CA PHE A 39 11.94 8.08 -25.58
C PHE A 39 12.74 8.83 -24.53
N GLN A 40 12.41 10.11 -24.34
CA GLN A 40 12.83 10.81 -23.14
C GLN A 40 11.85 10.48 -22.00
N ILE A 41 12.30 9.76 -20.99
CA ILE A 41 11.45 9.38 -19.86
C ILE A 41 11.71 10.31 -18.69
N VAL A 42 10.65 10.93 -18.19
CA VAL A 42 10.66 11.72 -16.96
C VAL A 42 9.69 11.09 -15.97
N LEU A 43 10.20 10.64 -14.82
CA LEU A 43 9.38 10.14 -13.72
C LEU A 43 9.30 11.17 -12.60
N LEU A 44 8.06 11.51 -12.22
CA LEU A 44 7.71 12.43 -11.15
C LEU A 44 7.11 11.62 -10.00
N ASP A 45 7.62 11.77 -8.78
CA ASP A 45 7.00 11.19 -7.58
C ASP A 45 7.24 12.10 -6.38
N LYS A 46 6.26 12.20 -5.47
CA LYS A 46 6.41 12.96 -4.22
C LYS A 46 7.44 12.37 -3.25
N ASN A 47 7.85 11.11 -3.46
CA ASN A 47 8.87 10.40 -2.69
C ASN A 47 10.08 10.07 -3.57
N ASN A 48 11.26 10.05 -2.98
CA ASN A 48 12.50 9.66 -3.64
C ASN A 48 12.77 8.14 -3.68
N TYR A 49 11.79 7.32 -3.32
CA TYR A 49 11.90 5.86 -3.24
C TYR A 49 10.65 5.15 -3.76
N HIS A 50 10.86 3.94 -4.29
CA HIS A 50 9.82 2.94 -4.49
C HIS A 50 9.58 2.17 -3.19
N LEU A 51 8.33 1.88 -2.84
CA LEU A 51 7.96 1.14 -1.64
C LEU A 51 7.34 -0.21 -1.98
N PHE A 52 7.90 -1.30 -1.45
CA PHE A 52 7.29 -2.63 -1.51
C PHE A 52 6.24 -2.77 -0.41
N GLN A 53 5.06 -2.20 -0.67
CA GLN A 53 3.91 -2.14 0.25
C GLN A 53 3.49 -3.49 0.88
N PRO A 54 3.60 -4.66 0.20
CA PRO A 54 3.16 -5.94 0.80
C PRO A 54 3.82 -6.33 2.11
N LEU A 55 4.99 -5.77 2.45
CA LEU A 55 5.70 -6.05 3.71
C LEU A 55 5.63 -4.90 4.72
N LEU A 56 4.77 -3.90 4.47
CA LEU A 56 4.69 -2.70 5.30
C LEU A 56 4.24 -3.01 6.74
N TYR A 57 3.36 -4.01 6.92
CA TYR A 57 2.94 -4.47 8.25
C TYR A 57 4.12 -5.01 9.08
N GLN A 58 5.12 -5.61 8.43
CA GLN A 58 6.32 -6.10 9.13
C GLN A 58 7.19 -4.94 9.63
N VAL A 59 7.19 -3.80 8.92
CA VAL A 59 7.85 -2.58 9.40
C VAL A 59 7.09 -1.96 10.57
N ALA A 60 5.75 -1.94 10.47
CA ALA A 60 4.89 -1.41 11.53
C ALA A 60 5.02 -2.22 12.84
N MET A 61 5.25 -3.53 12.73
CA MET A 61 5.41 -4.45 13.84
C MET A 61 6.88 -4.82 14.09
N SER A 62 7.84 -3.93 13.82
CA SER A 62 9.26 -4.08 14.21
C SER A 62 10.02 -5.29 13.64
N ALA A 63 9.43 -6.05 12.71
CA ALA A 63 10.01 -7.26 12.13
C ALA A 63 10.91 -6.98 10.93
N LEU A 64 10.78 -5.82 10.28
CA LEU A 64 11.66 -5.39 9.19
C LEU A 64 12.01 -3.90 9.31
N GLU A 65 13.21 -3.56 8.81
CA GLU A 65 13.62 -2.17 8.60
C GLU A 65 12.85 -1.52 7.44
N PRO A 66 12.50 -0.22 7.52
CA PRO A 66 11.92 0.50 6.39
C PRO A 66 12.81 0.45 5.13
N SER A 67 14.13 0.48 5.32
CA SER A 67 15.12 0.43 4.24
C SER A 67 15.18 -0.92 3.54
N ALA A 68 14.71 -2.01 4.17
CA ALA A 68 14.62 -3.32 3.56
C ALA A 68 13.57 -3.36 2.44
N ILE A 69 12.52 -2.54 2.55
CA ILE A 69 11.38 -2.51 1.64
C ILE A 69 11.24 -1.18 0.86
N SER A 70 12.19 -0.25 1.03
CA SER A 70 12.21 1.05 0.35
C SER A 70 13.45 1.18 -0.54
N PHE A 71 13.25 1.51 -1.81
CA PHE A 71 14.32 1.48 -2.83
C PHE A 71 14.48 2.86 -3.46
N PRO A 72 15.60 3.57 -3.24
CA PRO A 72 15.80 4.89 -3.80
C PRO A 72 15.68 4.89 -5.33
N LEU A 73 14.75 5.68 -5.89
CA LEU A 73 14.46 5.71 -7.33
C LEU A 73 15.69 6.14 -8.13
N ARG A 74 16.45 7.13 -7.63
CA ARG A 74 17.71 7.55 -8.23
C ARG A 74 18.73 6.42 -8.34
N LYS A 75 18.78 5.51 -7.34
CA LYS A 75 19.66 4.34 -7.37
C LYS A 75 19.20 3.34 -8.44
N VAL A 76 17.89 3.10 -8.53
CA VAL A 76 17.30 2.20 -9.52
C VAL A 76 17.52 2.70 -10.96
N PHE A 77 17.49 4.02 -11.18
CA PHE A 77 17.66 4.63 -12.49
C PHE A 77 19.12 4.90 -12.91
N GLN A 78 20.11 4.53 -12.09
CA GLN A 78 21.51 4.65 -12.49
C GLN A 78 21.76 3.92 -13.82
N LYS A 79 22.41 4.59 -14.77
CA LYS A 79 22.73 4.07 -16.11
C LYS A 79 21.51 3.75 -17.01
N THR A 80 20.32 4.24 -16.67
CA THR A 80 19.11 4.02 -17.50
C THR A 80 18.79 5.19 -18.44
N GLY A 81 19.32 6.39 -18.17
CA GLY A 81 18.94 7.62 -18.89
C GLY A 81 17.58 8.19 -18.48
N ILE A 82 16.86 7.57 -17.54
CA ILE A 82 15.59 8.09 -17.02
C ILE A 82 15.86 9.33 -16.16
N HIS A 83 15.13 10.42 -16.42
CA HIS A 83 15.12 11.58 -15.55
C HIS A 83 14.13 11.37 -14.41
N TYR A 84 14.56 11.68 -13.18
CA TYR A 84 13.70 11.65 -12.00
C TYR A 84 13.64 13.03 -11.34
N ARG A 85 12.42 13.42 -10.92
CA ARG A 85 12.17 14.60 -10.10
C ARG A 85 11.28 14.21 -8.92
N MET A 86 11.67 14.71 -7.75
CA MET A 86 10.81 14.63 -6.57
C MET A 86 9.83 15.79 -6.66
N ALA A 87 8.59 15.50 -7.04
CA ALA A 87 7.58 16.49 -7.39
C ALA A 87 6.18 15.94 -7.12
N ARG A 88 5.27 16.81 -6.70
CA ARG A 88 3.85 16.51 -6.55
C ARG A 88 3.10 17.04 -7.76
N LEU A 89 2.31 16.17 -8.39
CA LEU A 89 1.35 16.57 -9.41
C LEU A 89 0.28 17.47 -8.79
N GLU A 90 0.02 18.61 -9.42
CA GLU A 90 -1.01 19.56 -8.99
C GLU A 90 -2.14 19.64 -10.03
N ALA A 91 -1.80 19.84 -11.30
CA ALA A 91 -2.77 19.94 -12.39
C ALA A 91 -2.24 19.36 -13.71
N ILE A 92 -3.14 19.09 -14.64
CA ILE A 92 -2.84 18.68 -16.02
C ILE A 92 -3.50 19.68 -16.97
N ASP A 93 -2.71 20.34 -17.81
CA ASP A 93 -3.22 21.05 -18.97
C ASP A 93 -3.22 20.10 -20.16
N SER A 94 -4.37 19.46 -20.38
CA SER A 94 -4.54 18.47 -21.44
C SER A 94 -4.62 19.08 -22.84
N GLU A 95 -4.95 20.37 -22.97
CA GLU A 95 -5.02 21.08 -24.25
C GLU A 95 -3.62 21.40 -24.76
N ASN A 96 -2.73 21.86 -23.87
CA ASN A 96 -1.34 22.20 -24.20
C ASN A 96 -0.36 21.04 -23.98
N ASN A 97 -0.83 19.89 -23.49
CA ASN A 97 -0.02 18.72 -23.11
C ASN A 97 1.07 19.05 -22.09
N GLU A 98 0.69 19.73 -21.01
CA GLU A 98 1.58 20.10 -19.91
C GLU A 98 1.13 19.49 -18.59
N VAL A 99 2.10 19.05 -17.80
CA VAL A 99 1.88 18.67 -16.40
C VAL A 99 2.34 19.81 -15.50
N GLY A 100 1.48 20.23 -14.57
CA GLY A 100 1.79 21.20 -13.51
C GLY A 100 2.19 20.49 -12.22
N THR A 101 3.31 20.92 -11.63
CA THR A 101 3.81 20.40 -10.35
C THR A 101 4.17 21.53 -9.40
N ASP A 102 4.37 21.17 -8.13
CA ASP A 102 4.87 22.06 -7.08
C ASP A 102 6.28 22.66 -7.36
N ILE A 103 7.00 22.15 -8.35
CA ILE A 103 8.33 22.63 -8.76
C ILE A 103 8.39 23.10 -10.22
N GLY A 104 7.22 23.31 -10.86
CA GLY A 104 7.11 23.84 -12.21
C GLY A 104 6.36 22.95 -13.20
N GLN A 105 6.35 23.38 -14.45
CA GLN A 105 5.59 22.76 -15.55
C GLN A 105 6.48 21.94 -16.48
N LEU A 106 5.91 20.89 -17.11
CA LEU A 106 6.62 20.06 -18.08
C LEU A 106 5.71 19.58 -19.20
N LYS A 107 6.08 19.88 -20.45
CA LYS A 107 5.41 19.33 -21.64
C LYS A 107 5.59 17.81 -21.74
N TYR A 108 4.62 17.12 -22.34
CA TYR A 108 4.67 15.70 -22.62
C TYR A 108 4.12 15.37 -24.01
N ASP A 109 4.60 14.28 -24.63
CA ASP A 109 3.90 13.65 -25.75
C ASP A 109 2.91 12.60 -25.24
N TYR A 110 3.30 11.88 -24.18
CA TYR A 110 2.47 10.91 -23.49
C TYR A 110 2.56 11.11 -21.98
N LEU A 111 1.41 11.16 -21.31
CA LEU A 111 1.31 11.26 -19.85
C LEU A 111 0.76 9.96 -19.28
N VAL A 112 1.40 9.42 -18.24
CA VAL A 112 0.94 8.22 -17.54
C VAL A 112 0.77 8.49 -16.05
N LEU A 113 -0.48 8.37 -15.59
CA LEU A 113 -0.86 8.47 -14.19
C LEU A 113 -0.78 7.08 -13.53
N ALA A 114 0.23 6.88 -12.71
CA ALA A 114 0.48 5.68 -11.91
C ALA A 114 0.54 6.04 -10.41
N THR A 115 -0.32 6.95 -9.98
CA THR A 115 -0.32 7.57 -8.64
C THR A 115 -0.78 6.62 -7.54
N GLY A 116 -1.37 5.47 -7.90
CA GLY A 116 -1.92 4.51 -6.95
C GLY A 116 -3.10 5.09 -6.15
N ALA A 117 -3.32 4.57 -4.95
CA ALA A 117 -4.43 4.98 -4.10
C ALA A 117 -3.95 5.51 -2.74
N LYS A 118 -4.81 6.30 -2.09
CA LYS A 118 -4.72 6.73 -0.69
C LYS A 118 -5.75 5.97 0.17
N THR A 119 -5.59 6.04 1.48
CA THR A 119 -6.58 5.54 2.45
C THR A 119 -7.92 6.23 2.23
N ASN A 120 -9.01 5.47 2.31
CA ASN A 120 -10.35 6.03 2.27
C ASN A 120 -10.94 6.05 3.68
N PHE A 121 -11.20 7.24 4.21
CA PHE A 121 -11.89 7.43 5.49
C PHE A 121 -13.40 7.66 5.32
N PHE A 122 -13.93 7.51 4.10
CA PHE A 122 -15.36 7.64 3.77
C PHE A 122 -15.97 8.95 4.25
N ASN A 123 -15.21 10.05 4.14
CA ASN A 123 -15.58 11.39 4.59
C ASN A 123 -15.85 11.49 6.11
N GLN A 124 -15.23 10.61 6.92
CA GLN A 124 -15.33 10.65 8.38
C GLN A 124 -14.10 11.34 8.98
N GLU A 125 -14.18 12.67 9.12
CA GLU A 125 -13.05 13.52 9.54
C GLU A 125 -12.46 13.14 10.90
N LYS A 126 -13.30 12.76 11.87
CA LYS A 126 -12.84 12.31 13.20
C LYS A 126 -12.00 11.03 13.10
N ILE A 127 -12.48 10.05 12.33
CA ILE A 127 -11.74 8.81 12.09
C ILE A 127 -10.40 9.12 11.43
N GLU A 128 -10.39 9.94 10.37
CA GLU A 128 -9.14 10.35 9.71
C GLU A 128 -8.16 11.02 10.67
N LYS A 129 -8.65 11.89 11.56
CA LYS A 129 -7.82 12.63 12.51
C LYS A 129 -7.22 11.74 13.61
N PHE A 130 -7.99 10.79 14.12
CA PHE A 130 -7.63 10.05 15.34
C PHE A 130 -7.09 8.63 15.08
N THR A 131 -7.32 8.05 13.91
CA THR A 131 -6.82 6.71 13.58
C THR A 131 -5.45 6.75 12.88
N LEU A 132 -4.74 5.64 12.97
CA LEU A 132 -3.47 5.39 12.29
C LEU A 132 -3.76 4.72 10.95
N GLN A 133 -3.25 5.24 9.85
CA GLN A 133 -3.28 4.53 8.56
C GLN A 133 -1.98 3.75 8.35
N MET A 134 -1.96 2.85 7.35
CA MET A 134 -0.73 2.17 6.93
C MET A 134 -0.59 2.18 5.41
N LYS A 135 -0.12 3.31 4.84
CA LYS A 135 0.04 3.46 3.38
C LYS A 135 1.46 3.80 2.94
N SER A 136 2.31 4.24 3.86
CA SER A 136 3.69 4.65 3.59
C SER A 136 4.66 4.15 4.66
N ALA A 137 5.97 4.20 4.38
CA ALA A 137 7.00 3.87 5.36
C ALA A 137 6.93 4.77 6.62
N PRO A 138 6.73 6.10 6.51
CA PRO A 138 6.43 6.95 7.67
C PRO A 138 5.21 6.49 8.48
N ASP A 139 4.13 6.07 7.82
CA ASP A 139 2.93 5.58 8.53
C ASP A 139 3.26 4.32 9.36
N ALA A 140 4.01 3.37 8.78
CA ALA A 140 4.43 2.16 9.50
C ALA A 140 5.30 2.50 10.72
N LEU A 141 6.26 3.42 10.57
CA LEU A 141 7.05 3.93 11.68
C LEU A 141 6.18 4.62 12.74
N TYR A 142 5.16 5.36 12.31
CA TYR A 142 4.24 6.05 13.20
C TYR A 142 3.40 5.06 14.01
N ILE A 143 2.88 4.00 13.37
CA ILE A 143 2.19 2.89 14.07
C ILE A 143 3.10 2.28 15.12
N ARG A 144 4.33 1.90 14.75
CA ARG A 144 5.30 1.34 15.70
C ARG A 144 5.52 2.26 16.89
N ASN A 145 5.81 3.53 16.60
CA ASN A 145 6.10 4.53 17.61
C ASN A 145 4.92 4.78 18.55
N GLN A 146 3.69 4.81 18.04
CA GLN A 146 2.49 5.02 18.86
C GLN A 146 2.22 3.80 19.75
N THR A 147 2.32 2.60 19.20
CA THR A 147 2.17 1.35 19.95
C THR A 147 3.18 1.28 21.11
N LEU A 148 4.48 1.44 20.84
CA LEU A 148 5.52 1.42 21.87
C LEU A 148 5.32 2.55 22.89
N GLN A 149 4.99 3.77 22.46
CA GLN A 149 4.70 4.87 23.38
C GLN A 149 3.50 4.61 24.30
N ASN A 150 2.49 3.91 23.81
CA ASN A 150 1.34 3.55 24.63
C ASN A 150 1.73 2.51 25.69
N PHE A 151 2.63 1.56 25.39
CA PHE A 151 3.20 0.67 26.41
C PHE A 151 4.04 1.41 27.46
N GLU A 152 4.90 2.35 27.05
CA GLU A 152 5.64 3.20 28.01
C GLU A 152 4.70 4.01 28.91
N LYS A 153 3.60 4.53 28.36
CA LYS A 153 2.58 5.23 29.15
C LYS A 153 1.88 4.28 30.10
N ALA A 154 1.58 3.04 29.67
CA ALA A 154 0.91 2.04 30.47
C ALA A 154 1.69 1.68 31.74
N LEU A 155 3.02 1.61 31.67
CA LEU A 155 3.90 1.39 32.83
C LEU A 155 3.74 2.46 33.92
N ASN A 156 3.39 3.69 33.52
CA ASN A 156 3.30 4.85 34.40
C ASN A 156 1.86 5.16 34.85
N LYS A 157 0.93 4.20 34.77
CA LYS A 157 -0.48 4.38 35.17
C LYS A 157 -0.83 3.49 36.36
N SER A 158 -1.47 4.08 37.37
CA SER A 158 -2.02 3.36 38.52
C SER A 158 -3.41 2.79 38.21
N HIS A 159 -3.61 1.48 38.44
CA HIS A 159 -4.87 0.72 38.37
C HIS A 159 -5.60 0.55 37.01
N ASN A 160 -6.38 -0.54 36.94
CA ASN A 160 -6.60 -1.42 35.78
C ASN A 160 -7.28 -0.86 34.51
N LYS A 161 -8.22 0.09 34.59
CA LYS A 161 -9.02 0.47 33.40
C LYS A 161 -8.25 1.35 32.43
N ASP A 162 -7.50 2.32 32.93
CA ASP A 162 -6.71 3.22 32.06
C ASP A 162 -5.59 2.44 31.37
N VAL A 163 -4.92 1.52 32.08
CA VAL A 163 -3.86 0.65 31.53
C VAL A 163 -4.38 -0.15 30.33
N LYS A 164 -5.53 -0.82 30.44
CA LYS A 164 -6.11 -1.63 29.35
C LYS A 164 -6.30 -0.83 28.07
N SER A 165 -6.76 0.41 28.16
CA SER A 165 -6.95 1.26 26.97
C SER A 165 -5.65 1.54 26.21
N TYR A 166 -4.51 1.65 26.91
CA TYR A 166 -3.19 1.80 26.30
C TYR A 166 -2.67 0.52 25.67
N LEU A 167 -2.98 -0.65 26.27
CA LEU A 167 -2.57 -1.94 25.73
C LEU A 167 -3.39 -2.34 24.50
N ASN A 168 -4.69 -2.03 24.50
CA ASN A 168 -5.61 -2.46 23.47
C ASN A 168 -5.23 -1.90 22.08
N VAL A 169 -5.44 -2.73 21.06
CA VAL A 169 -5.27 -2.37 19.65
C VAL A 169 -6.53 -2.77 18.90
N ALA A 170 -7.15 -1.81 18.20
CA ALA A 170 -8.25 -2.06 17.29
C ALA A 170 -7.78 -1.87 15.85
N ILE A 171 -8.09 -2.81 14.97
CA ILE A 171 -7.76 -2.78 13.55
C ILE A 171 -9.07 -2.80 12.78
N ILE A 172 -9.27 -1.81 11.91
CA ILE A 172 -10.52 -1.64 11.17
C ILE A 172 -10.27 -2.04 9.71
N GLY A 173 -10.97 -3.06 9.23
CA GLY A 173 -10.85 -3.63 7.89
C GLY A 173 -10.19 -5.01 7.88
N GLY A 174 -10.96 -6.05 7.57
CA GLY A 174 -10.57 -7.45 7.47
C GLY A 174 -10.00 -7.87 6.11
N GLY A 175 -9.50 -6.92 5.31
CA GLY A 175 -8.72 -7.21 4.10
C GLY A 175 -7.31 -7.77 4.43
N PRO A 176 -6.49 -8.07 3.40
CA PRO A 176 -5.14 -8.64 3.61
C PRO A 176 -4.32 -7.83 4.62
N THR A 177 -4.32 -6.51 4.47
CA THR A 177 -3.59 -5.59 5.36
C THR A 177 -3.99 -5.69 6.83
N GLY A 178 -5.29 -5.71 7.14
CA GLY A 178 -5.75 -5.80 8.52
C GLY A 178 -5.54 -7.18 9.13
N VAL A 179 -5.70 -8.24 8.34
CA VAL A 179 -5.39 -9.63 8.76
C VAL A 179 -3.91 -9.80 9.07
N GLU A 180 -3.03 -9.29 8.20
CA GLU A 180 -1.56 -9.32 8.40
C GLU A 180 -1.13 -8.51 9.63
N LEU A 181 -1.69 -7.32 9.83
CA LEU A 181 -1.45 -6.49 11.01
C LEU A 181 -1.91 -7.18 12.30
N ALA A 182 -3.12 -7.73 12.32
CA ALA A 182 -3.70 -8.36 13.51
C ALA A 182 -2.88 -9.58 13.93
N GLY A 183 -2.51 -10.42 12.98
CA GLY A 183 -1.72 -11.59 13.26
C GLY A 183 -0.27 -11.26 13.65
N ALA A 184 0.36 -10.26 13.01
CA ALA A 184 1.69 -9.79 13.41
C ALA A 184 1.71 -9.16 14.82
N MET A 185 0.67 -8.39 15.18
CA MET A 185 0.49 -7.87 16.54
C MET A 185 0.29 -9.00 17.55
N ALA A 186 -0.46 -10.05 17.19
CA ALA A 186 -0.67 -11.20 18.07
C ALA A 186 0.61 -12.00 18.31
N GLU A 187 1.47 -12.16 17.30
CA GLU A 187 2.82 -12.71 17.49
C GLU A 187 3.66 -11.84 18.43
N MET A 188 3.63 -10.52 18.24
CA MET A 188 4.38 -9.58 19.08
C MET A 188 3.92 -9.65 20.54
N LYS A 189 2.59 -9.66 20.78
CA LYS A 189 1.98 -9.87 22.11
C LYS A 189 2.43 -11.17 22.77
N ARG A 190 2.59 -12.24 21.99
CA ARG A 190 2.92 -13.56 22.54
C ARG A 190 4.41 -13.75 22.83
N TYR A 191 5.29 -13.26 21.97
CA TYR A 191 6.70 -13.64 21.97
C TYR A 191 7.68 -12.51 22.31
N VAL A 192 7.24 -11.25 22.19
CA VAL A 192 8.11 -10.07 22.29
C VAL A 192 7.72 -9.22 23.50
N LEU A 193 6.48 -8.71 23.54
CA LEU A 193 6.04 -7.77 24.59
C LEU A 193 6.23 -8.27 26.03
N PRO A 194 5.98 -9.54 26.38
CA PRO A 194 6.20 -10.02 27.74
C PRO A 194 7.67 -9.96 28.20
N LYS A 195 8.62 -9.94 27.26
CA LYS A 195 10.06 -9.83 27.55
C LYS A 195 10.49 -8.37 27.70
N ASP A 196 9.90 -7.48 26.93
CA ASP A 196 10.24 -6.05 26.91
C ASP A 196 9.56 -5.26 28.02
N TYR A 197 8.34 -5.68 28.40
CA TYR A 197 7.51 -5.05 29.41
C TYR A 197 7.04 -6.09 30.45
N PRO A 198 7.97 -6.74 31.17
CA PRO A 198 7.64 -7.79 32.13
C PRO A 198 6.72 -7.32 33.28
N GLU A 199 6.65 -6.01 33.54
CA GLU A 199 5.79 -5.37 34.54
C GLU A 199 4.33 -5.25 34.10
N LEU A 200 4.04 -5.42 32.81
CA LEU A 200 2.69 -5.34 32.25
C LEU A 200 2.12 -6.74 32.03
N ASP A 201 0.95 -7.02 32.60
CA ASP A 201 0.23 -8.27 32.35
C ASP A 201 -0.40 -8.26 30.94
N MET A 202 0.30 -8.89 30.00
CA MET A 202 -0.12 -9.01 28.59
C MET A 202 -1.41 -9.81 28.40
N SER A 203 -1.91 -10.55 29.39
CA SER A 203 -3.22 -11.19 29.30
C SER A 203 -4.36 -10.15 29.19
N ASN A 204 -4.13 -8.93 29.71
CA ASN A 204 -5.09 -7.82 29.65
C ASN A 204 -5.13 -7.09 28.29
N MET A 205 -4.15 -7.31 27.42
CA MET A 205 -4.10 -6.68 26.10
C MET A 205 -5.12 -7.33 25.16
N LYS A 206 -6.03 -6.55 24.57
CA LYS A 206 -6.93 -7.03 23.51
C LYS A 206 -6.47 -6.59 22.13
N ILE A 207 -6.53 -7.50 21.17
CA ILE A 207 -6.35 -7.21 19.75
C ILE A 207 -7.69 -7.49 19.08
N MET A 208 -8.35 -6.43 18.59
CA MET A 208 -9.69 -6.51 18.03
C MET A 208 -9.63 -6.18 16.53
N LEU A 209 -10.17 -7.05 15.69
CA LEU A 209 -10.27 -6.85 14.24
C LEU A 209 -11.73 -6.69 13.85
N TYR A 210 -12.12 -5.51 13.39
CA TYR A 210 -13.48 -5.20 12.95
C TYR A 210 -13.55 -5.22 11.42
N GLU A 211 -14.52 -5.93 10.87
CA GLU A 211 -14.77 -6.03 9.43
C GLU A 211 -16.25 -5.80 9.14
N ALA A 212 -16.52 -4.89 8.21
CA ALA A 212 -17.90 -4.52 7.85
C ALA A 212 -18.63 -5.64 7.11
N SER A 213 -17.93 -6.44 6.31
CA SER A 213 -18.52 -7.57 5.58
C SER A 213 -18.64 -8.84 6.43
N PRO A 214 -19.36 -9.87 5.95
CA PRO A 214 -19.56 -11.10 6.72
C PRO A 214 -18.29 -11.94 6.94
N ARG A 215 -17.22 -11.69 6.17
CA ARG A 215 -16.01 -12.53 6.19
C ARG A 215 -14.74 -11.71 5.95
N LEU A 216 -13.65 -12.15 6.58
CA LEU A 216 -12.31 -11.65 6.29
C LEU A 216 -11.89 -12.00 4.86
N LEU A 217 -10.94 -11.25 4.28
CA LEU A 217 -10.36 -11.51 2.98
C LEU A 217 -11.43 -11.72 1.89
N ALA A 218 -12.39 -10.81 1.79
CA ALA A 218 -13.55 -10.97 0.89
C ALA A 218 -13.17 -11.17 -0.60
N GLY A 219 -12.00 -10.69 -1.03
CA GLY A 219 -11.45 -10.92 -2.37
C GLY A 219 -10.83 -12.31 -2.59
N MET A 220 -10.77 -13.15 -1.55
CA MET A 220 -10.30 -14.55 -1.61
C MET A 220 -11.49 -15.52 -1.51
N SER A 221 -11.21 -16.81 -1.65
CA SER A 221 -12.21 -17.88 -1.50
C SER A 221 -12.69 -18.02 -0.05
N GLU A 222 -13.93 -18.48 0.12
CA GLU A 222 -14.53 -18.69 1.45
C GLU A 222 -13.71 -19.63 2.34
N THR A 223 -13.06 -20.64 1.74
CA THR A 223 -12.16 -21.54 2.45
C THR A 223 -10.98 -20.77 3.07
N SER A 224 -10.35 -19.90 2.29
CA SER A 224 -9.23 -19.07 2.75
C SER A 224 -9.68 -18.03 3.77
N SER A 225 -10.85 -17.43 3.60
CA SER A 225 -11.48 -16.54 4.60
C SER A 225 -11.69 -17.25 5.95
N ARG A 226 -12.31 -18.44 5.94
CA ARG A 226 -12.59 -19.22 7.16
C ARG A 226 -11.29 -19.60 7.86
N VAL A 227 -10.30 -20.11 7.12
CA VAL A 227 -9.01 -20.53 7.69
C VAL A 227 -8.24 -19.34 8.28
N ALA A 228 -8.25 -18.18 7.62
CA ALA A 228 -7.63 -16.97 8.16
C ALA A 228 -8.28 -16.53 9.48
N ASN A 229 -9.62 -16.59 9.56
CA ASN A 229 -10.35 -16.32 10.80
C ASN A 229 -9.96 -17.29 11.92
N GLU A 230 -9.93 -18.59 11.63
CA GLU A 230 -9.49 -19.62 12.60
C GLU A 230 -8.07 -19.39 13.10
N TYR A 231 -7.15 -18.96 12.23
CA TYR A 231 -5.78 -18.64 12.61
C TYR A 231 -5.69 -17.42 13.53
N LEU A 232 -6.42 -16.35 13.23
CA LEU A 232 -6.49 -15.15 14.07
C LEU A 232 -7.07 -15.47 15.46
N GLN A 233 -8.19 -16.20 15.51
CA GLN A 233 -8.81 -16.61 16.77
C GLN A 233 -7.87 -17.50 17.61
N LYS A 234 -7.14 -18.43 16.98
CA LYS A 234 -6.11 -19.26 17.66
C LYS A 234 -4.95 -18.44 18.22
N LEU A 235 -4.65 -17.28 17.64
CA LEU A 235 -3.66 -16.33 18.16
C LEU A 235 -4.22 -15.39 19.23
N GLY A 236 -5.52 -15.50 19.56
CA GLY A 236 -6.17 -14.67 20.57
C GLY A 236 -6.64 -13.31 20.07
N VAL A 237 -6.85 -13.15 18.76
CA VAL A 237 -7.47 -11.96 18.17
C VAL A 237 -9.00 -12.07 18.25
N GLU A 238 -9.64 -11.02 18.76
CA GLU A 238 -11.10 -10.87 18.79
C GLU A 238 -11.56 -10.38 17.40
N VAL A 239 -12.13 -11.30 16.59
CA VAL A 239 -12.60 -10.98 15.23
C VAL A 239 -14.09 -10.69 15.23
N HIS A 240 -14.46 -9.50 14.75
CA HIS A 240 -15.83 -9.01 14.65
C HIS A 240 -16.19 -8.71 13.19
N THR A 241 -16.81 -9.67 12.51
CA THR A 241 -17.38 -9.45 11.16
C THR A 241 -18.77 -8.80 11.26
N ASN A 242 -19.33 -8.36 10.13
CA ASN A 242 -20.59 -7.60 10.08
C ASN A 242 -20.62 -6.37 11.01
N THR A 243 -19.44 -5.81 11.31
CA THR A 243 -19.28 -4.72 12.28
C THR A 243 -18.55 -3.56 11.62
N ALA A 244 -19.31 -2.60 11.09
CA ALA A 244 -18.76 -1.37 10.54
C ALA A 244 -18.60 -0.33 11.68
N VAL A 245 -17.36 0.06 12.01
CA VAL A 245 -17.13 1.08 13.05
C VAL A 245 -17.82 2.39 12.68
N LYS A 246 -18.47 3.03 13.67
CA LYS A 246 -19.28 4.24 13.50
C LYS A 246 -18.50 5.53 13.76
N ASP A 247 -17.73 5.59 14.84
CA ASP A 247 -16.95 6.79 15.21
C ASP A 247 -15.73 6.41 16.09
N TYR A 248 -14.75 7.31 16.16
CA TYR A 248 -13.62 7.24 17.09
C TYR A 248 -13.12 8.65 17.45
N ASP A 249 -12.96 8.92 18.75
CA ASP A 249 -12.60 10.25 19.28
C ASP A 249 -11.15 10.36 19.79
N GLY A 250 -10.32 9.32 19.57
CA GLY A 250 -8.96 9.24 20.13
C GLY A 250 -8.86 8.54 21.49
N ARG A 251 -9.98 8.03 22.03
CA ARG A 251 -10.02 7.17 23.22
C ARG A 251 -11.05 6.06 23.10
N THR A 252 -12.23 6.37 22.60
CA THR A 252 -13.40 5.49 22.65
C THR A 252 -13.88 5.23 21.23
N LEU A 253 -13.87 3.95 20.85
CA LEU A 253 -14.38 3.43 19.58
C LEU A 253 -15.86 3.11 19.73
N THR A 254 -16.70 3.63 18.82
CA THR A 254 -18.15 3.43 18.87
C THR A 254 -18.59 2.46 17.77
N LEU A 255 -19.30 1.40 18.15
CA LEU A 255 -19.87 0.39 17.26
C LEU A 255 -21.30 0.78 16.80
N PRO A 256 -21.86 0.13 15.76
CA PRO A 256 -23.18 0.47 15.22
C PRO A 256 -24.33 0.41 16.23
N ASP A 257 -24.29 -0.54 17.14
CA ASP A 257 -25.28 -0.80 18.19
C ASP A 257 -25.16 0.14 19.39
N GLY A 258 -24.20 1.08 19.36
CA GLY A 258 -23.90 2.01 20.45
C GLY A 258 -22.94 1.45 21.50
N VAL A 259 -22.47 0.21 21.36
CA VAL A 259 -21.42 -0.34 22.24
C VAL A 259 -20.12 0.43 22.03
N THR A 260 -19.45 0.74 23.13
CA THR A 260 -18.20 1.51 23.13
C THR A 260 -17.02 0.68 23.63
N VAL A 261 -15.85 0.87 23.02
CA VAL A 261 -14.60 0.18 23.38
C VAL A 261 -13.50 1.20 23.65
N ASP A 262 -12.88 1.13 24.83
CA ASP A 262 -11.74 1.98 25.18
C ASP A 262 -10.43 1.44 24.58
N VAL A 263 -9.83 2.25 23.70
CA VAL A 263 -8.64 1.88 22.92
C VAL A 263 -7.86 3.13 22.49
N LYS A 264 -6.53 3.12 22.71
CA LYS A 264 -5.62 4.21 22.34
C LYS A 264 -4.85 3.98 21.04
N THR A 265 -4.93 2.78 20.49
CA THR A 265 -4.30 2.42 19.21
C THR A 265 -5.36 1.89 18.26
N VAL A 266 -5.84 2.74 17.34
CA VAL A 266 -6.78 2.34 16.29
C VAL A 266 -6.10 2.45 14.94
N ILE A 267 -6.01 1.33 14.21
CA ILE A 267 -5.38 1.26 12.88
C ILE A 267 -6.47 1.10 11.83
N TRP A 268 -6.61 2.08 10.94
CA TRP A 268 -7.54 2.07 9.83
C TRP A 268 -6.91 1.43 8.59
N ALA A 269 -7.42 0.26 8.22
CA ALA A 269 -7.07 -0.51 7.02
C ALA A 269 -8.30 -0.75 6.12
N ALA A 270 -9.41 -0.04 6.35
CA ALA A 270 -10.67 -0.22 5.64
C ALA A 270 -10.74 0.69 4.40
N GLY A 271 -10.41 0.10 3.24
CA GLY A 271 -10.68 0.72 1.94
C GLY A 271 -9.65 1.75 1.47
N ILE A 272 -9.67 1.97 0.16
CA ILE A 272 -8.78 2.89 -0.55
C ILE A 272 -9.56 3.69 -1.59
N THR A 273 -9.05 4.87 -1.92
CA THR A 273 -9.60 5.78 -2.93
C THR A 273 -8.46 6.45 -3.69
N SER A 274 -8.69 6.85 -4.92
CA SER A 274 -7.67 7.54 -5.73
C SER A 274 -7.70 9.04 -5.46
N ALA A 275 -6.58 9.71 -5.69
CA ALA A 275 -6.55 11.17 -5.72
C ALA A 275 -7.19 11.67 -7.03
N ARG A 276 -8.05 12.69 -6.92
CA ARG A 276 -8.49 13.46 -8.08
C ARG A 276 -7.35 14.34 -8.57
N VAL A 277 -7.37 14.64 -9.87
CA VAL A 277 -6.34 15.42 -10.55
C VAL A 277 -7.03 16.54 -11.28
N GLU A 278 -6.63 17.77 -10.99
CA GLU A 278 -7.15 18.95 -11.67
C GLU A 278 -6.81 18.90 -13.17
N GLY A 279 -7.77 19.25 -14.03
CA GLY A 279 -7.62 19.21 -15.48
C GLY A 279 -7.99 17.89 -16.16
N ILE A 280 -8.43 16.87 -15.39
CA ILE A 280 -9.11 15.71 -15.92
C ILE A 280 -10.63 15.89 -15.78
N ALA A 281 -11.37 15.60 -16.85
CA ALA A 281 -12.83 15.72 -16.86
C ALA A 281 -13.49 14.87 -15.77
N GLU A 282 -14.51 15.42 -15.11
CA GLU A 282 -15.29 14.74 -14.07
C GLU A 282 -15.91 13.42 -14.56
N THR A 283 -16.30 13.38 -15.83
CA THR A 283 -16.86 12.19 -16.50
C THR A 283 -15.85 11.05 -16.65
N SER A 284 -14.55 11.32 -16.52
CA SER A 284 -13.49 10.32 -16.59
C SER A 284 -13.24 9.63 -15.24
N TYR A 285 -13.98 9.98 -14.19
CA TYR A 285 -13.89 9.35 -12.86
C TYR A 285 -15.03 8.37 -12.60
N GLY A 286 -14.67 7.17 -12.18
CA GLY A 286 -15.58 6.15 -11.67
C GLY A 286 -15.58 6.05 -10.14
N ARG A 287 -16.05 4.91 -9.65
CA ARG A 287 -16.15 4.63 -8.21
C ARG A 287 -14.79 4.80 -7.50
N ASN A 288 -14.81 5.34 -6.29
CA ASN A 288 -13.61 5.62 -5.47
C ASN A 288 -12.57 6.50 -6.18
N ASN A 289 -13.04 7.45 -7.01
CA ASN A 289 -12.22 8.39 -7.78
C ASN A 289 -11.21 7.74 -8.74
N ARG A 290 -11.41 6.47 -9.11
CA ARG A 290 -10.54 5.81 -10.09
C ARG A 290 -10.82 6.35 -11.50
N LEU A 291 -9.78 6.51 -12.30
CA LEU A 291 -9.88 6.98 -13.69
C LEU A 291 -10.41 5.85 -14.57
N LEU A 292 -11.52 6.09 -15.25
CA LEU A 292 -12.05 5.18 -16.26
C LEU A 292 -11.06 5.09 -17.42
N VAL A 293 -10.69 3.86 -17.76
CA VAL A 293 -9.76 3.60 -18.87
C VAL A 293 -10.29 2.53 -19.80
N ASN A 294 -9.98 2.69 -21.08
CA ASN A 294 -10.26 1.67 -22.08
C ASN A 294 -9.27 0.48 -21.99
N ALA A 295 -9.46 -0.53 -22.84
CA ALA A 295 -8.61 -1.74 -22.87
C ALA A 295 -7.12 -1.48 -23.19
N PHE A 296 -6.73 -0.25 -23.54
CA PHE A 296 -5.36 0.16 -23.84
C PHE A 296 -4.75 1.05 -22.76
N ASN A 297 -5.43 1.20 -21.61
CA ASN A 297 -5.07 2.10 -20.50
C ASN A 297 -5.21 3.59 -20.80
N GLN A 298 -5.81 4.00 -21.92
CA GLN A 298 -6.11 5.42 -22.18
C GLN A 298 -7.25 5.86 -21.28
N ILE A 299 -7.14 7.05 -20.69
CA ILE A 299 -8.24 7.64 -19.90
C ILE A 299 -9.37 7.99 -20.86
N GLU A 300 -10.61 7.65 -20.51
CA GLU A 300 -11.79 8.02 -21.29
C GLU A 300 -11.80 9.54 -21.56
N GLY A 301 -11.92 9.92 -22.83
CA GLY A 301 -11.82 11.32 -23.29
C GLY A 301 -10.43 11.77 -23.75
N TYR A 302 -9.38 10.97 -23.58
CA TYR A 302 -8.00 11.36 -23.90
C TYR A 302 -7.26 10.29 -24.73
N GLN A 303 -6.48 10.72 -25.73
CA GLN A 303 -5.74 9.81 -26.60
C GLN A 303 -4.30 9.55 -26.17
N ASN A 304 -3.68 10.52 -25.49
CA ASN A 304 -2.28 10.48 -25.08
C ASN A 304 -2.07 10.52 -23.55
N ILE A 305 -3.15 10.48 -22.77
CA ILE A 305 -3.12 10.37 -21.32
C ILE A 305 -3.60 8.98 -20.91
N PHE A 306 -2.80 8.30 -20.09
CA PHE A 306 -3.02 6.94 -19.66
C PHE A 306 -3.09 6.85 -18.13
N ALA A 307 -3.81 5.85 -17.61
CA ALA A 307 -3.76 5.49 -16.20
C ALA A 307 -3.58 3.98 -16.00
N LEU A 308 -2.82 3.60 -14.98
CA LEU A 308 -2.58 2.19 -14.64
C LEU A 308 -2.44 1.96 -13.13
N GLY A 309 -2.61 0.71 -12.68
CA GLY A 309 -2.58 0.35 -11.28
C GLY A 309 -3.81 0.84 -10.52
N ASP A 310 -3.67 1.09 -9.22
CA ASP A 310 -4.83 1.29 -8.34
C ASP A 310 -5.65 2.55 -8.68
N ASN A 311 -5.08 3.54 -9.38
CA ASN A 311 -5.80 4.73 -9.82
C ASN A 311 -6.59 4.55 -11.13
N SER A 312 -6.42 3.44 -11.85
CA SER A 312 -7.21 3.15 -13.05
C SER A 312 -8.37 2.20 -12.76
N MET A 313 -9.45 2.31 -13.53
CA MET A 313 -10.62 1.46 -13.51
C MET A 313 -10.88 0.98 -14.94
N MET A 314 -10.23 -0.13 -15.30
CA MET A 314 -10.48 -0.82 -16.56
C MET A 314 -11.58 -1.86 -16.33
N ILE A 315 -12.73 -1.67 -16.96
CA ILE A 315 -13.90 -2.55 -16.82
C ILE A 315 -13.90 -3.56 -17.97
N ASP A 316 -14.14 -4.83 -17.64
CA ASP A 316 -14.36 -5.89 -18.61
C ASP A 316 -15.43 -6.88 -18.09
N ALA A 317 -15.79 -7.87 -18.91
CA ALA A 317 -16.86 -8.81 -18.59
C ALA A 317 -16.58 -9.64 -17.30
N SER A 318 -15.32 -9.95 -17.00
CA SER A 318 -14.95 -10.67 -15.77
C SER A 318 -14.74 -9.72 -14.58
N HIS A 319 -14.58 -8.43 -14.83
CA HIS A 319 -14.38 -7.38 -13.83
C HIS A 319 -15.31 -6.18 -14.07
N PRO A 320 -16.63 -6.33 -13.83
CA PRO A 320 -17.61 -5.25 -14.05
C PRO A 320 -17.36 -4.02 -13.16
N ASN A 321 -16.63 -4.21 -12.06
CA ASN A 321 -16.25 -3.15 -11.12
C ASN A 321 -14.78 -2.70 -11.27
N GLY A 322 -14.17 -3.05 -12.41
CA GLY A 322 -12.77 -2.83 -12.72
C GLY A 322 -11.83 -3.84 -12.07
N HIS A 323 -10.60 -3.97 -12.61
CA HIS A 323 -9.58 -4.88 -12.07
C HIS A 323 -9.29 -4.62 -10.59
N PRO A 324 -8.89 -5.66 -9.81
CA PRO A 324 -8.50 -5.51 -8.41
C PRO A 324 -7.34 -4.53 -8.23
N GLN A 325 -7.36 -3.77 -7.13
CA GLN A 325 -6.29 -2.82 -6.78
C GLN A 325 -5.12 -3.55 -6.09
N VAL A 326 -4.38 -4.33 -6.90
CA VAL A 326 -3.26 -5.17 -6.45
C VAL A 326 -2.03 -4.99 -7.33
N ALA A 327 -0.85 -5.26 -6.77
CA ALA A 327 0.42 -5.07 -7.45
C ALA A 327 0.52 -5.82 -8.79
N GLN A 328 -0.06 -7.03 -8.90
CA GLN A 328 -0.01 -7.80 -10.15
C GLN A 328 -0.75 -7.11 -11.31
N VAL A 329 -1.89 -6.47 -11.05
CA VAL A 329 -2.61 -5.67 -12.07
C VAL A 329 -1.72 -4.52 -12.54
N ALA A 330 -1.15 -3.76 -11.61
CA ALA A 330 -0.26 -2.64 -11.94
C ALA A 330 0.96 -3.09 -12.78
N LEU A 331 1.59 -4.22 -12.42
CA LEU A 331 2.75 -4.76 -13.13
C LEU A 331 2.39 -5.28 -14.53
N GLN A 332 1.24 -5.94 -14.68
CA GLN A 332 0.76 -6.47 -15.96
C GLN A 332 0.28 -5.35 -16.89
N GLN A 333 -0.46 -4.37 -16.37
CA GLN A 333 -0.85 -3.17 -17.12
C GLN A 333 0.38 -2.37 -17.57
N ALA A 334 1.36 -2.14 -16.69
CA ALA A 334 2.61 -1.48 -17.07
C ALA A 334 3.36 -2.24 -18.18
N HIS A 335 3.36 -3.58 -18.13
CA HIS A 335 3.93 -4.38 -19.22
C HIS A 335 3.18 -4.16 -20.53
N SER A 336 1.85 -4.23 -20.52
CA SER A 336 1.01 -4.06 -21.71
C SER A 336 1.16 -2.65 -22.29
N LEU A 337 1.02 -1.62 -21.45
CA LEU A 337 1.10 -0.21 -21.85
C LEU A 337 2.46 0.13 -22.45
N ALA A 338 3.57 -0.35 -21.89
CA ALA A 338 4.89 -0.15 -22.50
C ALA A 338 4.94 -0.68 -23.95
N ASN A 339 4.36 -1.85 -24.21
CA ASN A 339 4.32 -2.40 -25.56
C ASN A 339 3.42 -1.55 -26.48
N ASN A 340 2.32 -1.03 -25.96
CA ASN A 340 1.40 -0.17 -26.70
C ASN A 340 1.99 1.21 -27.02
N ILE A 341 2.70 1.85 -26.08
CA ILE A 341 3.41 3.11 -26.35
C ILE A 341 4.49 2.92 -27.44
N ILE A 342 5.22 1.80 -27.42
CA ILE A 342 6.18 1.45 -28.49
C ILE A 342 5.47 1.26 -29.84
N ARG A 343 4.24 0.73 -29.85
CA ARG A 343 3.44 0.59 -31.07
C ARG A 343 2.94 1.95 -31.58
N LEU A 344 2.43 2.81 -30.69
CA LEU A 344 2.03 4.17 -31.04
C LEU A 344 3.18 4.95 -31.67
N ASN A 345 4.38 4.89 -31.09
CA ASN A 345 5.55 5.56 -31.66
C ASN A 345 6.00 4.99 -33.02
N ARG A 346 5.50 3.81 -33.39
CA ARG A 346 5.76 3.15 -34.68
C ARG A 346 4.52 3.15 -35.59
N ASN A 347 3.47 3.91 -35.26
CA ASN A 347 2.20 3.95 -35.97
C ASN A 347 1.58 2.55 -36.19
N LYS A 348 1.70 1.67 -35.18
CA LYS A 348 1.12 0.32 -35.19
C LYS A 348 -0.14 0.26 -34.33
N PRO A 349 -1.13 -0.60 -34.67
CA PRO A 349 -2.35 -0.74 -33.88
C PRO A 349 -2.06 -1.21 -32.46
N LEU A 350 -2.83 -0.68 -31.50
CA LEU A 350 -2.75 -1.06 -30.10
C LEU A 350 -3.24 -2.49 -29.87
N LYS A 351 -2.77 -3.14 -28.80
CA LYS A 351 -3.28 -4.45 -28.38
C LYS A 351 -4.01 -4.34 -27.05
N PRO A 352 -5.21 -4.93 -26.92
CA PRO A 352 -5.99 -4.85 -25.69
C PRO A 352 -5.25 -5.56 -24.55
N PHE A 353 -5.43 -5.03 -23.34
CA PHE A 353 -4.96 -5.65 -22.11
C PHE A 353 -5.94 -6.74 -21.66
N HIS A 354 -5.38 -7.87 -21.24
CA HIS A 354 -6.12 -8.93 -20.57
C HIS A 354 -5.41 -9.25 -19.25
N TYR A 355 -6.13 -9.16 -18.14
CA TYR A 355 -5.58 -9.49 -16.84
C TYR A 355 -5.54 -11.01 -16.66
N THR A 356 -4.37 -11.53 -16.28
CA THR A 356 -4.22 -12.92 -15.85
C THR A 356 -4.06 -12.95 -14.33
N ASP A 357 -5.08 -13.43 -13.63
CA ASP A 357 -4.97 -13.61 -12.18
C ASP A 357 -3.97 -14.72 -11.86
N LYS A 358 -2.95 -14.37 -11.07
CA LYS A 358 -1.91 -15.31 -10.62
C LYS A 358 -2.22 -15.92 -9.25
N GLY A 359 -3.34 -15.54 -8.67
CA GLY A 359 -3.74 -15.92 -7.32
C GLY A 359 -3.47 -14.83 -6.30
N SER A 360 -4.01 -15.07 -5.10
CA SER A 360 -3.94 -14.19 -3.95
C SER A 360 -3.40 -14.94 -2.74
N MET A 361 -2.65 -14.24 -1.88
CA MET A 361 -2.09 -14.81 -0.67
C MET A 361 -2.20 -13.80 0.47
N ALA A 362 -2.41 -14.29 1.67
CA ALA A 362 -2.36 -13.49 2.89
C ALA A 362 -1.68 -14.32 3.99
N THR A 363 -0.87 -13.67 4.81
CA THR A 363 -0.27 -14.30 5.99
C THR A 363 -0.89 -13.73 7.26
N VAL A 364 -1.13 -14.60 8.23
CA VAL A 364 -1.57 -14.23 9.58
C VAL A 364 -0.37 -14.23 10.52
N GLY A 365 0.48 -15.25 10.42
CA GLY A 365 1.67 -15.37 11.25
C GLY A 365 2.58 -16.48 10.75
N ARG A 366 3.58 -16.83 11.54
CA ARG A 366 4.53 -17.90 11.23
C ARG A 366 3.79 -19.22 11.05
N HIS A 367 3.96 -19.83 9.88
CA HIS A 367 3.25 -21.05 9.44
C HIS A 367 1.73 -20.90 9.26
N LEU A 368 1.18 -19.69 9.40
CA LEU A 368 -0.25 -19.42 9.31
C LEU A 368 -0.47 -18.49 8.13
N ALA A 369 -0.71 -19.06 6.96
CA ALA A 369 -1.04 -18.31 5.75
C ALA A 369 -2.09 -19.05 4.93
N VAL A 370 -2.70 -18.33 4.01
CA VAL A 370 -3.66 -18.85 3.03
C VAL A 370 -3.24 -18.38 1.64
N ALA A 371 -3.40 -19.26 0.66
CA ALA A 371 -3.04 -18.99 -0.73
C ALA A 371 -4.10 -19.58 -1.66
N ASP A 372 -4.70 -18.74 -2.49
CA ASP A 372 -5.61 -19.14 -3.56
C ASP A 372 -4.89 -18.95 -4.88
N LEU A 373 -4.43 -20.04 -5.50
CA LEU A 373 -3.91 -20.05 -6.86
C LEU A 373 -5.01 -20.44 -7.85
N PRO A 374 -4.88 -20.11 -9.14
CA PRO A 374 -5.89 -20.45 -10.14
C PRO A 374 -6.22 -21.96 -10.23
N PHE A 375 -5.26 -22.82 -9.86
CA PHE A 375 -5.37 -24.27 -9.96
C PHE A 375 -5.40 -25.01 -8.60
N ALA A 376 -5.10 -24.33 -7.49
CA ALA A 376 -4.99 -24.98 -6.18
C ALA A 376 -5.12 -23.98 -5.04
N LYS A 377 -5.58 -24.45 -3.88
CA LYS A 377 -5.65 -23.66 -2.63
C LYS A 377 -4.76 -24.30 -1.57
N PHE A 378 -3.95 -23.49 -0.90
CA PHE A 378 -3.04 -23.94 0.15
C PHE A 378 -3.34 -23.21 1.46
N LYS A 379 -3.01 -23.87 2.58
CA LYS A 379 -3.10 -23.30 3.93
C LYS A 379 -1.89 -23.69 4.77
N GLY A 380 -1.69 -22.97 5.87
CA GLY A 380 -0.69 -23.29 6.89
C GLY A 380 0.74 -23.14 6.37
N TYR A 381 1.60 -24.11 6.72
CA TYR A 381 3.03 -24.07 6.41
C TYR A 381 3.34 -23.90 4.91
N PHE A 382 2.69 -24.68 4.03
CA PHE A 382 2.98 -24.61 2.60
C PHE A 382 2.54 -23.29 1.96
N ALA A 383 1.39 -22.75 2.39
CA ALA A 383 0.97 -21.42 1.96
C ALA A 383 1.95 -20.34 2.45
N TRP A 384 2.48 -20.49 3.67
CA TRP A 384 3.43 -19.55 4.25
C TRP A 384 4.79 -19.59 3.54
N LEU A 385 5.25 -20.79 3.15
CA LEU A 385 6.46 -20.95 2.35
C LEU A 385 6.30 -20.33 0.95
N LEU A 386 5.17 -20.61 0.28
CA LEU A 386 4.85 -20.03 -1.02
C LEU A 386 4.80 -18.50 -0.96
N TRP A 387 4.11 -17.96 0.05
CA TRP A 387 4.04 -16.52 0.31
C TRP A 387 5.46 -15.94 0.48
N SER A 388 6.31 -16.59 1.27
CA SER A 388 7.68 -16.13 1.52
C SER A 388 8.50 -16.10 0.24
N VAL A 389 8.46 -17.16 -0.56
CA VAL A 389 9.17 -17.26 -1.84
C VAL A 389 8.72 -16.17 -2.80
N VAL A 390 7.41 -16.02 -3.03
CA VAL A 390 6.88 -15.06 -4.00
C VAL A 390 7.21 -13.61 -3.61
N HIS A 391 7.07 -13.26 -2.33
CA HIS A 391 7.38 -11.91 -1.86
C HIS A 391 8.88 -11.62 -1.94
N LEU A 392 9.73 -12.58 -1.57
CA LEU A 392 11.18 -12.44 -1.69
C LEU A 392 11.61 -12.21 -3.14
N PHE A 393 11.04 -12.96 -4.10
CA PHE A 393 11.34 -12.74 -5.52
C PHE A 393 10.84 -11.40 -6.06
N SER A 394 9.75 -10.87 -5.49
CA SER A 394 9.10 -9.62 -5.92
C SER A 394 9.80 -8.35 -5.43
N ILE A 395 10.64 -8.44 -4.39
CA ILE A 395 11.45 -7.33 -3.87
C ILE A 395 12.45 -6.82 -4.92
N VAL A 396 12.68 -5.52 -4.97
CA VAL A 396 13.68 -4.90 -5.87
C VAL A 396 15.08 -5.04 -5.28
N GLY A 397 16.06 -5.45 -6.09
CA GLY A 397 17.48 -5.48 -5.68
C GLY A 397 17.90 -6.71 -4.85
N VAL A 398 19.05 -7.28 -5.20
CA VAL A 398 19.56 -8.53 -4.59
C VAL A 398 19.95 -8.36 -3.12
N LYS A 399 20.59 -7.22 -2.77
CA LYS A 399 20.99 -6.91 -1.39
C LYS A 399 19.78 -6.95 -0.46
N ASN A 400 18.70 -6.25 -0.81
CA ASN A 400 17.48 -6.21 -0.01
C ASN A 400 16.81 -7.58 0.14
N LYS A 401 16.80 -8.40 -0.92
CA LYS A 401 16.33 -9.79 -0.82
C LYS A 401 17.13 -10.57 0.21
N LEU A 402 18.46 -10.49 0.17
CA LEU A 402 19.31 -11.18 1.14
C LEU A 402 19.04 -10.69 2.58
N PHE A 403 18.92 -9.37 2.78
CA PHE A 403 18.57 -8.81 4.10
C PHE A 403 17.21 -9.29 4.61
N VAL A 404 16.17 -9.30 3.77
CA VAL A 404 14.85 -9.78 4.16
C VAL A 404 14.88 -11.28 4.46
N LEU A 405 15.56 -12.07 3.64
CA LEU A 405 15.75 -13.50 3.89
C LEU A 405 16.44 -13.77 5.24
N LEU A 406 17.57 -13.10 5.51
CA LEU A 406 18.31 -13.25 6.76
C LEU A 406 17.47 -12.84 7.98
N ASN A 407 16.74 -11.72 7.90
CA ASN A 407 15.83 -11.29 8.98
C ASN A 407 14.71 -12.30 9.20
N TRP A 408 14.10 -12.84 8.14
CA TRP A 408 13.08 -13.87 8.27
C TRP A 408 13.63 -15.17 8.86
N SER A 409 14.80 -15.62 8.44
CA SER A 409 15.49 -16.78 9.04
C SER A 409 15.80 -16.56 10.51
N TRP A 410 16.27 -15.37 10.89
CA TRP A 410 16.53 -15.02 12.28
C TRP A 410 15.25 -14.99 13.13
N LYS A 411 14.21 -14.30 12.65
CA LYS A 411 12.88 -14.27 13.28
C LYS A 411 12.31 -15.68 13.45
N TYR A 412 12.49 -16.54 12.44
CA TYR A 412 12.00 -17.92 12.47
C TYR A 412 12.61 -18.74 13.61
N ILE A 413 13.91 -18.56 13.88
CA ILE A 413 14.67 -19.29 14.90
C ILE A 413 14.45 -18.69 16.29
N THR A 414 14.54 -17.36 16.41
CA THR A 414 14.64 -16.68 17.72
C THR A 414 13.31 -16.14 18.25
N TYR A 415 12.30 -16.03 17.40
CA TYR A 415 11.05 -15.31 17.69
C TYR A 415 11.27 -13.83 18.06
N ASP A 416 12.47 -13.31 17.84
CA ASP A 416 12.85 -11.96 18.20
C ASP A 416 12.66 -11.00 17.03
N GLN A 417 12.36 -9.75 17.37
CA GLN A 417 12.21 -8.63 16.44
C GLN A 417 13.21 -7.56 16.88
N SER A 418 14.24 -7.33 16.07
CA SER A 418 15.38 -6.51 16.48
C SER A 418 15.05 -5.02 16.61
N LEU A 419 14.11 -4.49 15.81
CA LEU A 419 13.92 -3.05 15.67
C LEU A 419 12.77 -2.49 16.52
N ARG A 420 12.96 -2.44 17.84
CA ARG A 420 12.00 -1.89 18.82
C ARG A 420 12.35 -0.47 19.27
N LEU A 421 12.77 0.38 18.32
CA LEU A 421 13.21 1.74 18.60
C LEU A 421 12.09 2.77 18.34
N LEU A 422 11.93 3.70 19.30
CA LEU A 422 11.16 4.93 19.14
C LEU A 422 11.94 5.95 18.31
N VAL A 423 11.56 6.12 17.05
CA VAL A 423 12.21 7.08 16.15
C VAL A 423 11.33 8.32 16.03
N LYS A 424 11.59 9.33 16.86
CA LYS A 424 10.82 10.59 16.83
C LYS A 424 11.63 11.69 16.16
N HIS A 425 11.01 12.43 15.25
CA HIS A 425 11.52 13.73 14.85
C HIS A 425 11.21 14.74 15.96
N LYS A 426 12.20 15.52 16.40
CA LYS A 426 11.97 16.62 17.33
C LYS A 426 11.27 17.74 16.55
N SER A 427 10.02 18.05 16.89
CA SER A 427 9.42 19.32 16.43
C SER A 427 10.36 20.44 16.85
N LYS A 428 10.85 21.24 15.91
CA LYS A 428 11.45 22.54 16.25
C LYS A 428 10.30 23.40 16.75
N ASN A 429 10.12 23.45 18.07
CA ASN A 429 9.28 24.46 18.71
C ASN A 429 9.86 25.84 18.46
#